data_AF-A0AAX4I5R2-F1
#
_entry.id   AF-A0AAX4I5R2-F1
#
_cell.length_a   1.000
_cell.length_b   1.000
_cell.length_c   1.000
_cell.angle_alpha   90.00
_cell.angle_beta   90.00
_cell.angle_gamma   90.00
#
_symmetry.space_group_name_H-M   'P 1'
#
loop_
_entity.id
_entity.type
_entity.pdbx_description
1 polymer ?
#
loop_
_entity_poly.entity_id
_entity_poly.type
_entity_poly.pdbx_seq_one_letter_code
_entity_poly.pdbx_strand_id
1 'polypeptide(L)'
;MTSTTPSRPELGRRQLRIRQARGGTVVATTELQPESDKNPTAGNTGEIYDVEKILELDANSIVAGESVSQARTSRALKRKESPLEVDGEAAMADSRRNPKRKATEAATAATAAVASREARDYKMLLREALAPIATDELQEWEGWCEVESEPAFFNAMLREMGVKDVKVQEVFSVDEDYVATLPQPVYGFIFLYQYFSENYKDDEVVDGRDIWFANQTTDNACATVAMTNILMNCGGVDLGTNLQAFKNSTSNLSTPLRGHALSSNTFIRSVHNSFTRRMDHLNADLFLETEATDSKKKKRRGPSKKTKRAKKQKIDSESGYHFIAYVPANGSVWELDGLKTRPVCLGPLEDGVHWANLVRPEIQARMLQFEESALSFNLLALCKSPLNIVSESLARTIRSFELLGNRTENLNSWKSLVAGNEQPLKPGETGRLAGFGIDLKRAGVDPAFEKKVNNPSMEAMELFELYSDLVTEQKSLMGEYNAEIALMKEDEDRVQGRQKDHSPAINCWVQKLAEHGVLADWAIDV
;
A
#
# COMPACT_ATOMS: atom_id res chain seq x y z
N MET A 1 23.12 -15.09 -61.58
CA MET A 1 23.44 -16.53 -61.39
C MET A 1 23.97 -16.70 -59.96
N THR A 2 23.76 -17.88 -59.34
CA THR A 2 24.36 -18.36 -58.05
C THR A 2 24.32 -17.37 -56.86
N SER A 3 23.41 -17.46 -55.88
CA SER A 3 23.02 -18.59 -55.01
C SER A 3 24.17 -19.21 -54.22
N THR A 4 24.26 -18.87 -52.93
CA THR A 4 24.93 -19.68 -51.89
C THR A 4 24.36 -19.35 -50.51
N THR A 5 23.60 -20.27 -49.92
CA THR A 5 23.12 -20.23 -48.52
C THR A 5 24.11 -20.94 -47.59
N PRO A 6 24.44 -20.40 -46.41
CA PRO A 6 25.14 -21.17 -45.37
C PRO A 6 24.17 -22.09 -44.61
N SER A 7 24.64 -23.28 -44.25
CA SER A 7 23.86 -24.36 -43.65
C SER A 7 23.74 -24.27 -42.12
N ARG A 8 22.65 -24.83 -41.59
CA ARG A 8 22.31 -24.88 -40.16
C ARG A 8 22.98 -26.10 -39.49
N PRO A 9 23.57 -26.00 -38.28
CA PRO A 9 24.16 -27.15 -37.60
C PRO A 9 23.08 -28.07 -36.99
N GLU A 10 23.29 -29.38 -37.05
CA GLU A 10 22.40 -30.38 -36.46
C GLU A 10 22.53 -30.44 -34.93
N LEU A 11 21.40 -30.40 -34.23
CA LEU A 11 21.31 -30.65 -32.79
C LEU A 11 21.02 -32.14 -32.53
N GLY A 12 21.97 -32.82 -31.89
CA GLY A 12 21.86 -34.24 -31.57
C GLY A 12 20.73 -34.54 -30.58
N ARG A 13 19.83 -35.47 -30.96
CA ARG A 13 18.74 -35.96 -30.10
C ARG A 13 19.29 -36.62 -28.81
N ARG A 14 19.07 -36.01 -27.65
CA ARG A 14 19.12 -36.72 -26.35
C ARG A 14 17.71 -37.14 -25.94
N GLN A 15 17.54 -38.43 -25.66
CA GLN A 15 16.26 -39.01 -25.23
C GLN A 15 15.94 -38.59 -23.79
N LEU A 16 14.77 -37.97 -23.58
CA LEU A 16 14.21 -37.73 -22.25
C LEU A 16 13.63 -39.02 -21.69
N ARG A 17 14.22 -39.55 -20.60
CA ARG A 17 13.61 -40.61 -19.79
C ARG A 17 12.63 -40.00 -18.80
N ILE A 18 11.34 -40.07 -19.11
CA ILE A 18 10.26 -39.70 -18.19
C ILE A 18 10.23 -40.72 -17.04
N ARG A 19 10.38 -40.25 -15.79
CA ARG A 19 10.01 -41.03 -14.59
C ARG A 19 8.58 -40.69 -14.22
N GLN A 20 7.70 -41.68 -14.26
CA GLN A 20 6.32 -41.55 -13.78
C GLN A 20 6.31 -41.37 -12.26
N ALA A 21 5.74 -40.27 -11.76
CA ALA A 21 5.29 -40.17 -10.38
C ALA A 21 3.86 -40.72 -10.29
N ARG A 22 3.57 -41.52 -9.25
CA ARG A 22 2.24 -42.12 -9.05
C ARG A 22 1.29 -41.07 -8.47
N GLY A 23 0.16 -40.85 -9.14
CA GLY A 23 -0.96 -40.10 -8.55
C GLY A 23 -1.65 -40.91 -7.46
N GLY A 24 -1.80 -40.34 -6.27
CA GLY A 24 -2.65 -40.88 -5.21
C GLY A 24 -4.05 -40.29 -5.32
N THR A 25 -5.04 -41.13 -5.63
CA THR A 25 -6.45 -40.73 -5.66
C THR A 25 -7.00 -40.71 -4.24
N VAL A 26 -7.53 -39.58 -3.78
CA VAL A 26 -8.38 -39.52 -2.56
C VAL A 26 -9.83 -39.49 -3.01
N VAL A 27 -10.60 -40.45 -2.52
CA VAL A 27 -12.03 -40.63 -2.84
C VAL A 27 -12.85 -39.74 -1.92
N ALA A 28 -13.71 -38.90 -2.49
CA ALA A 28 -14.73 -38.19 -1.73
C ALA A 28 -15.89 -39.14 -1.41
N THR A 29 -16.37 -39.10 -0.16
CA THR A 29 -17.63 -39.76 0.24
C THR A 29 -18.57 -38.75 0.87
N THR A 30 -19.75 -38.67 0.24
CA THR A 30 -21.05 -38.23 0.75
C THR A 30 -21.35 -38.79 2.15
N GLU A 31 -22.31 -38.31 2.95
CA GLU A 31 -23.56 -37.57 2.71
C GLU A 31 -24.10 -37.05 4.06
N LEU A 32 -24.73 -35.87 4.13
CA LEU A 32 -25.68 -35.56 5.21
C LEU A 32 -26.81 -34.65 4.69
N GLN A 33 -28.05 -35.03 5.01
CA GLN A 33 -29.29 -34.35 4.60
C GLN A 33 -29.70 -33.21 5.56
N PRO A 34 -30.57 -32.28 5.13
CA PRO A 34 -30.97 -31.11 5.93
C PRO A 34 -32.21 -31.37 6.80
N GLU A 35 -32.26 -30.78 8.00
CA GLU A 35 -33.51 -30.62 8.76
C GLU A 35 -33.77 -29.18 9.25
N SER A 36 -35.02 -28.78 9.01
CA SER A 36 -35.87 -27.69 9.52
C SER A 36 -35.37 -26.62 10.53
N ASP A 37 -35.74 -25.38 10.19
CA ASP A 37 -36.12 -24.26 11.06
C ASP A 37 -36.41 -24.55 12.54
N LYS A 38 -35.63 -23.94 13.45
CA LYS A 38 -36.15 -23.29 14.66
C LYS A 38 -35.35 -22.03 15.00
N ASN A 39 -36.05 -20.91 15.05
CA ASN A 39 -35.55 -19.60 15.46
C ASN A 39 -35.44 -19.52 16.99
N PRO A 40 -34.35 -18.95 17.55
CA PRO A 40 -34.48 -18.22 18.82
C PRO A 40 -33.78 -16.86 18.81
N THR A 41 -34.61 -15.81 18.95
CA THR A 41 -34.40 -14.57 19.73
C THR A 41 -33.01 -13.93 19.80
N ALA A 42 -32.95 -12.66 19.39
CA ALA A 42 -31.81 -11.76 19.58
C ALA A 42 -31.31 -11.68 21.04
N GLY A 43 -29.99 -11.73 21.20
CA GLY A 43 -29.30 -11.57 22.48
C GLY A 43 -27.80 -11.26 22.31
N ASN A 44 -27.45 -10.00 22.55
CA ASN A 44 -26.10 -9.50 22.89
C ASN A 44 -24.89 -9.94 22.01
N THR A 45 -24.66 -9.24 20.90
CA THR A 45 -23.41 -9.32 20.10
C THR A 45 -22.47 -8.12 20.30
N GLY A 46 -22.69 -7.30 21.34
CA GLY A 46 -22.04 -5.99 21.51
C GLY A 46 -20.71 -5.94 22.28
N GLU A 47 -20.23 -7.04 22.88
CA GLU A 47 -19.16 -6.97 23.91
C GLU A 47 -17.75 -7.39 23.45
N ILE A 48 -17.54 -7.66 22.16
CA ILE A 48 -16.23 -8.15 21.64
C ILE A 48 -15.37 -7.02 21.03
N TYR A 49 -15.94 -5.85 20.74
CA TYR A 49 -15.28 -4.77 19.99
C TYR A 49 -14.91 -3.52 20.82
N ASP A 50 -15.18 -3.52 22.13
CA ASP A 50 -15.03 -2.33 22.99
C ASP A 50 -13.69 -2.36 23.76
N VAL A 51 -12.62 -1.94 23.07
CA VAL A 51 -11.23 -2.02 23.57
C VAL A 51 -10.97 -1.06 24.73
N GLU A 52 -11.64 0.09 24.79
CA GLU A 52 -11.50 1.05 25.90
C GLU A 52 -11.99 0.44 27.22
N LYS A 53 -13.11 -0.29 27.17
CA LYS A 53 -13.75 -0.91 28.34
C LYS A 53 -12.91 -2.02 28.98
N ILE A 54 -12.08 -2.71 28.20
CA ILE A 54 -11.14 -3.73 28.70
C ILE A 54 -10.00 -3.08 29.49
N LEU A 55 -9.59 -1.85 29.13
CA LEU A 55 -8.51 -1.14 29.80
C LEU A 55 -8.92 -0.48 31.13
N GLU A 56 -10.20 -0.14 31.31
CA GLU A 56 -10.71 0.41 32.59
C GLU A 56 -10.87 -0.65 33.69
N LEU A 57 -11.15 -1.91 33.33
CA LEU A 57 -11.41 -2.98 34.30
C LEU A 57 -10.20 -3.30 35.18
N ASP A 58 -8.98 -3.17 34.64
CA ASP A 58 -7.73 -3.40 35.39
C ASP A 58 -7.43 -2.30 36.43
N ALA A 59 -7.95 -1.08 36.24
CA ALA A 59 -7.69 0.05 37.13
C ALA A 59 -8.43 -0.06 38.49
N ASN A 60 -9.60 -0.69 38.51
CA ASN A 60 -10.48 -0.71 39.69
C ASN A 60 -10.14 -1.80 40.73
N SER A 61 -9.28 -2.77 40.42
CA SER A 61 -8.93 -3.86 41.36
C SER A 61 -7.96 -3.44 42.49
N ILE A 62 -7.39 -2.24 42.41
CA ILE A 62 -6.28 -1.79 43.28
C ILE A 62 -6.75 -1.12 44.58
N VAL A 63 -8.05 -0.81 44.74
CA VAL A 63 -8.55 0.06 45.83
C VAL A 63 -9.69 -0.55 46.66
N ALA A 64 -9.51 -1.76 47.22
CA ALA A 64 -10.33 -2.23 48.35
C ALA A 64 -9.68 -3.41 49.12
N GLY A 65 -9.46 -3.26 50.45
CA GLY A 65 -9.32 -4.42 51.34
C GLY A 65 -8.38 -4.29 52.56
N GLU A 66 -8.84 -3.67 53.65
CA GLU A 66 -8.27 -3.92 55.00
C GLU A 66 -9.36 -4.21 56.05
N SER A 67 -9.18 -5.31 56.80
CA SER A 67 -9.85 -5.69 58.07
C SER A 67 -11.38 -5.97 58.02
N VAL A 68 -11.96 -6.96 58.72
CA VAL A 68 -11.93 -7.26 60.17
C VAL A 68 -12.11 -8.77 60.46
N SER A 69 -11.86 -9.17 61.71
CA SER A 69 -11.67 -10.54 62.26
C SER A 69 -12.93 -11.30 62.74
N GLN A 70 -12.86 -12.65 62.87
CA GLN A 70 -12.80 -13.37 64.18
C GLN A 70 -12.90 -14.92 64.15
N ALA A 71 -11.88 -15.56 64.76
CA ALA A 71 -11.91 -16.59 65.84
C ALA A 71 -12.37 -18.07 65.69
N ARG A 72 -11.69 -18.92 66.50
CA ARG A 72 -11.91 -20.34 66.91
C ARG A 72 -11.43 -21.46 65.93
N THR A 73 -10.79 -22.57 66.36
CA THR A 73 -10.59 -23.17 67.71
C THR A 73 -9.27 -23.96 67.86
N SER A 74 -8.94 -24.36 69.10
CA SER A 74 -7.66 -24.88 69.60
C SER A 74 -7.44 -26.41 69.61
N ARG A 75 -6.17 -26.88 69.65
CA ARG A 75 -5.68 -27.79 70.73
C ARG A 75 -4.14 -27.88 70.85
N ALA A 76 -3.66 -28.25 72.03
CA ALA A 76 -2.25 -28.22 72.44
C ALA A 76 -1.62 -29.61 72.65
N LEU A 77 -0.28 -29.68 72.73
CA LEU A 77 0.49 -30.78 73.34
C LEU A 77 1.62 -30.24 74.25
N LYS A 78 2.16 -31.12 75.12
CA LYS A 78 2.64 -30.76 76.47
C LYS A 78 4.17 -30.74 76.70
N ARG A 79 4.54 -29.95 77.73
CA ARG A 79 5.77 -29.89 78.55
C ARG A 79 6.36 -31.23 79.03
N LYS A 80 7.69 -31.23 79.28
CA LYS A 80 8.44 -31.79 80.44
C LYS A 80 9.80 -31.04 80.52
N GLU A 81 10.15 -30.31 81.57
CA GLU A 81 10.68 -30.70 82.92
C GLU A 81 12.22 -30.76 83.00
N SER A 82 12.79 -30.13 84.05
CA SER A 82 14.22 -29.92 84.39
C SER A 82 14.59 -30.74 85.67
N PRO A 83 15.84 -30.79 86.22
CA PRO A 83 16.53 -29.64 86.88
C PRO A 83 18.10 -29.71 87.01
N LEU A 84 18.68 -28.79 87.83
CA LEU A 84 20.05 -28.75 88.44
C LEU A 84 21.22 -28.37 87.48
N GLU A 85 22.00 -27.28 87.55
CA GLU A 85 22.75 -26.52 88.60
C GLU A 85 24.26 -26.45 88.15
N VAL A 86 25.18 -25.53 88.49
CA VAL A 86 25.37 -24.46 89.52
C VAL A 86 26.12 -23.23 88.91
N ASP A 87 25.97 -22.03 89.49
CA ASP A 87 26.77 -20.74 89.47
C ASP A 87 27.60 -20.22 88.27
N GLY A 88 27.51 -18.89 88.04
CA GLY A 88 28.49 -18.08 87.26
C GLY A 88 27.95 -16.76 86.67
N GLU A 89 28.43 -15.61 87.18
CA GLU A 89 27.93 -14.23 86.93
C GLU A 89 27.87 -13.69 85.48
N ALA A 90 26.97 -12.70 85.30
CA ALA A 90 27.02 -11.51 84.42
C ALA A 90 26.95 -11.63 82.87
N ALA A 91 25.85 -11.12 82.29
CA ALA A 91 25.85 -9.98 81.33
C ALA A 91 24.44 -9.67 80.75
N MET A 92 24.17 -8.38 80.46
CA MET A 92 23.02 -7.95 79.66
C MET A 92 23.11 -8.45 78.21
N ALA A 93 22.07 -9.13 77.71
CA ALA A 93 21.96 -9.55 76.32
C ALA A 93 20.79 -8.85 75.61
N ASP A 94 21.05 -7.65 75.09
CA ASP A 94 20.18 -7.02 74.10
C ASP A 94 20.20 -7.86 72.80
N SER A 95 19.02 -8.10 72.22
CA SER A 95 18.82 -9.01 71.09
C SER A 95 19.29 -8.41 69.77
N ARG A 96 20.61 -8.36 69.57
CA ARG A 96 21.27 -7.93 68.32
C ARG A 96 20.79 -8.77 67.12
N ARG A 97 19.78 -8.27 66.39
CA ARG A 97 19.40 -8.82 65.09
C ARG A 97 20.61 -8.77 64.16
N ASN A 98 21.02 -9.93 63.65
CA ASN A 98 22.28 -10.10 62.92
C ASN A 98 22.35 -9.16 61.69
N PRO A 99 23.30 -8.20 61.64
CA PRO A 99 23.37 -7.20 60.57
C PRO A 99 23.43 -7.78 59.16
N LYS A 100 23.98 -8.99 59.02
CA LYS A 100 24.06 -9.71 57.73
C LYS A 100 22.68 -9.96 57.12
N ARG A 101 21.65 -10.33 57.91
CA ARG A 101 20.29 -10.55 57.37
C ARG A 101 19.69 -9.26 56.82
N LYS A 102 19.79 -8.15 57.55
CA LYS A 102 19.28 -6.84 57.10
C LYS A 102 19.95 -6.35 55.81
N ALA A 103 21.25 -6.62 55.64
CA ALA A 103 21.96 -6.32 54.40
C ALA A 103 21.50 -7.21 53.23
N THR A 104 21.23 -8.50 53.46
CA THR A 104 20.70 -9.41 52.42
C THR A 104 19.26 -9.06 52.03
N GLU A 105 18.40 -8.74 53.01
CA GLU A 105 17.03 -8.27 52.80
C GLU A 105 17.00 -6.95 52.01
N ALA A 106 17.87 -5.99 52.35
CA ALA A 106 17.98 -4.73 51.60
C ALA A 106 18.51 -4.94 50.17
N ALA A 107 19.46 -5.86 49.96
CA ALA A 107 19.96 -6.20 48.63
C ALA A 107 18.89 -6.87 47.77
N THR A 108 18.15 -7.84 48.31
CA THR A 108 17.04 -8.49 47.59
C THR A 108 15.89 -7.52 47.31
N ALA A 109 15.57 -6.60 48.23
CA ALA A 109 14.60 -5.53 47.98
C ALA A 109 15.06 -4.57 46.89
N ALA A 110 16.36 -4.22 46.83
CA ALA A 110 16.93 -3.39 45.77
C ALA A 110 16.90 -4.11 44.40
N THR A 111 17.26 -5.40 44.34
CA THR A 111 17.16 -6.20 43.11
C THR A 111 15.70 -6.35 42.65
N ALA A 112 14.76 -6.57 43.56
CA ALA A 112 13.34 -6.62 43.24
C ALA A 112 12.79 -5.26 42.77
N ALA A 113 13.28 -4.15 43.33
CA ALA A 113 12.91 -2.81 42.87
C ALA A 113 13.49 -2.48 41.49
N VAL A 114 14.71 -2.92 41.16
CA VAL A 114 15.29 -2.81 39.82
C VAL A 114 14.51 -3.64 38.81
N ALA A 115 14.28 -4.93 39.10
CA ALA A 115 13.48 -5.81 38.24
C ALA A 115 12.03 -5.31 38.08
N SER A 116 11.42 -4.73 39.13
CA SER A 116 10.10 -4.10 39.05
C SER A 116 10.10 -2.79 38.26
N ARG A 117 11.24 -2.10 38.13
CA ARG A 117 11.36 -0.91 37.28
C ARG A 117 11.53 -1.34 35.82
N GLU A 118 12.45 -2.27 35.56
CA GLU A 118 12.67 -2.87 34.24
C GLU A 118 11.39 -3.51 33.67
N ALA A 119 10.60 -4.19 34.52
CA ALA A 119 9.30 -4.75 34.12
C ALA A 119 8.20 -3.69 33.89
N ARG A 120 8.28 -2.51 34.54
CA ARG A 120 7.39 -1.38 34.26
C ARG A 120 7.78 -0.68 32.96
N ASP A 121 9.08 -0.47 32.75
CA ASP A 121 9.64 0.09 31.52
C ASP A 121 9.29 -0.81 30.32
N TYR A 122 9.46 -2.13 30.44
CA TYR A 122 9.05 -3.09 29.39
C TYR A 122 7.55 -3.03 29.07
N LYS A 123 6.66 -3.01 30.09
CA LYS A 123 5.21 -2.93 29.86
C LYS A 123 4.80 -1.60 29.22
N MET A 124 5.50 -0.50 29.53
CA MET A 124 5.28 0.79 28.88
C MET A 124 5.70 0.76 27.42
N LEU A 125 6.92 0.29 27.13
CA LEU A 125 7.46 0.15 25.76
C LEU A 125 6.61 -0.81 24.90
N LEU A 126 6.10 -1.91 25.47
CA LEU A 126 5.20 -2.82 24.76
C LEU A 126 3.86 -2.14 24.43
N ARG A 127 3.31 -1.34 25.34
CA ARG A 127 2.07 -0.59 25.11
C ARG A 127 2.25 0.47 24.02
N GLU A 128 3.41 1.14 24.00
CA GLU A 128 3.81 2.10 22.99
C GLU A 128 3.97 1.40 21.63
N ALA A 129 4.76 0.33 21.55
CA ALA A 129 4.95 -0.46 20.33
C ALA A 129 3.66 -1.01 19.71
N LEU A 130 2.64 -1.28 20.53
CA LEU A 130 1.31 -1.76 20.11
C LEU A 130 0.27 -0.65 19.86
N ALA A 131 0.56 0.61 20.22
CA ALA A 131 -0.36 1.70 19.91
C ALA A 131 -0.23 2.13 18.43
N PRO A 132 -1.28 2.70 17.81
CA PRO A 132 -1.15 3.36 16.50
C PRO A 132 -0.12 4.49 16.53
N ILE A 133 0.50 4.77 15.39
CA ILE A 133 1.38 5.93 15.21
C ILE A 133 0.55 7.22 15.20
N ALA A 134 1.00 8.24 15.92
CA ALA A 134 0.34 9.54 15.95
C ALA A 134 0.76 10.40 14.74
N THR A 135 -0.08 11.37 14.33
CA THR A 135 0.16 12.16 13.11
C THR A 135 1.38 13.10 13.22
N ASP A 136 1.67 13.59 14.42
CA ASP A 136 2.87 14.36 14.75
C ASP A 136 4.14 13.47 14.71
N GLU A 137 4.10 12.31 15.35
CA GLU A 137 5.17 11.31 15.31
C GLU A 137 5.50 10.86 13.88
N LEU A 138 4.48 10.65 13.04
CA LEU A 138 4.63 10.32 11.62
C LEU A 138 5.36 11.43 10.84
N GLN A 139 5.08 12.70 11.17
CA GLN A 139 5.76 13.85 10.57
C GLN A 139 7.21 13.97 11.07
N GLU A 140 7.49 13.67 12.33
CA GLU A 140 8.84 13.72 12.90
C GLU A 140 9.74 12.56 12.46
N TRP A 141 9.20 11.35 12.29
CA TRP A 141 9.98 10.14 11.95
C TRP A 141 10.63 10.19 10.56
N GLU A 142 11.96 10.31 10.49
CA GLU A 142 12.70 10.55 9.24
C GLU A 142 12.75 9.37 8.25
N GLY A 143 12.29 8.18 8.64
CA GLY A 143 12.39 6.95 7.85
C GLY A 143 11.37 6.83 6.70
N TRP A 144 11.54 5.76 5.91
CA TRP A 144 10.65 5.37 4.81
C TRP A 144 10.32 3.89 4.95
N CYS A 145 9.05 3.53 4.96
CA CYS A 145 8.59 2.14 5.01
C CYS A 145 8.56 1.51 3.61
N GLU A 146 8.65 0.19 3.51
CA GLU A 146 8.39 -0.48 2.23
C GLU A 146 6.91 -0.36 1.83
N VAL A 147 6.64 -0.01 0.57
CA VAL A 147 5.30 0.11 0.01
C VAL A 147 5.05 -1.00 -1.01
N GLU A 148 3.92 -1.70 -0.85
CA GLU A 148 3.46 -2.74 -1.76
C GLU A 148 3.11 -2.19 -3.15
N SER A 149 3.40 -2.96 -4.21
CA SER A 149 3.18 -2.55 -5.61
C SER A 149 1.73 -2.69 -6.03
N GLU A 150 0.89 -1.80 -5.56
CA GLU A 150 -0.56 -1.92 -5.59
C GLU A 150 -1.22 -0.60 -6.02
N PRO A 151 -2.09 -0.57 -7.05
CA PRO A 151 -2.78 0.63 -7.50
C PRO A 151 -3.41 1.46 -6.38
N ALA A 152 -4.08 0.82 -5.41
CA ALA A 152 -4.75 1.50 -4.31
C ALA A 152 -3.84 2.42 -3.48
N PHE A 153 -2.59 1.99 -3.19
CA PHE A 153 -1.65 2.80 -2.40
C PHE A 153 -1.08 3.96 -3.21
N PHE A 154 -0.81 3.76 -4.52
CA PHE A 154 -0.42 4.87 -5.39
C PHE A 154 -1.57 5.87 -5.59
N ASN A 155 -2.82 5.40 -5.73
CA ASN A 155 -4.00 6.25 -5.82
C ASN A 155 -4.25 7.06 -4.55
N ALA A 156 -4.04 6.46 -3.36
CA ALA A 156 -4.06 7.18 -2.09
C ALA A 156 -2.98 8.27 -2.03
N MET A 157 -1.72 7.92 -2.35
CA MET A 157 -0.62 8.89 -2.40
C MET A 157 -0.91 10.06 -3.35
N LEU A 158 -1.43 9.81 -4.56
CA LEU A 158 -1.79 10.87 -5.50
C LEU A 158 -2.83 11.84 -4.92
N ARG A 159 -3.90 11.30 -4.31
CA ARG A 159 -4.98 12.09 -3.68
C ARG A 159 -4.45 12.93 -2.51
N GLU A 160 -3.67 12.32 -1.61
CA GLU A 160 -3.12 13.01 -0.43
C GLU A 160 -2.03 14.02 -0.78
N MET A 161 -1.24 13.79 -1.83
CA MET A 161 -0.31 14.78 -2.38
C MET A 161 -1.02 15.98 -3.06
N GLY A 162 -2.32 15.85 -3.36
CA GLY A 162 -3.14 16.88 -3.98
C GLY A 162 -3.12 16.89 -5.51
N VAL A 163 -2.62 15.82 -6.14
CA VAL A 163 -2.65 15.66 -7.61
C VAL A 163 -4.08 15.43 -8.07
N LYS A 164 -4.51 16.12 -9.13
CA LYS A 164 -5.85 15.98 -9.69
C LYS A 164 -5.84 15.26 -11.02
N ASP A 165 -6.96 14.59 -11.30
CA ASP A 165 -7.29 13.96 -12.58
C ASP A 165 -6.27 12.93 -13.06
N VAL A 166 -5.52 12.31 -12.15
CA VAL A 166 -4.61 11.19 -12.39
C VAL A 166 -5.05 9.99 -11.55
N LYS A 167 -4.98 8.79 -12.13
CA LYS A 167 -5.11 7.51 -11.44
C LYS A 167 -3.99 6.55 -11.84
N VAL A 168 -3.78 5.54 -11.03
CA VAL A 168 -2.91 4.40 -11.28
C VAL A 168 -3.78 3.15 -11.50
N GLN A 169 -3.39 2.32 -12.45
CA GLN A 169 -4.04 1.05 -12.76
C GLN A 169 -2.99 -0.02 -13.11
N GLU A 170 -3.28 -1.27 -12.79
CA GLU A 170 -2.41 -2.41 -13.14
C GLU A 170 -2.43 -2.72 -14.65
N VAL A 171 -1.28 -3.14 -15.19
CA VAL A 171 -1.06 -3.38 -16.61
C VAL A 171 -0.65 -4.83 -16.85
N PHE A 172 -1.55 -5.62 -17.43
CA PHE A 172 -1.30 -7.03 -17.74
C PHE A 172 -0.60 -7.26 -19.09
N SER A 173 -0.65 -6.30 -20.01
CA SER A 173 0.19 -6.30 -21.22
C SER A 173 0.60 -4.89 -21.65
N VAL A 174 1.76 -4.81 -22.30
CA VAL A 174 2.31 -3.61 -22.96
C VAL A 174 2.06 -3.61 -24.48
N ASP A 175 1.20 -4.50 -24.97
CA ASP A 175 0.67 -4.43 -26.33
C ASP A 175 -0.14 -3.13 -26.54
N GLU A 176 0.03 -2.48 -27.69
CA GLU A 176 -0.65 -1.24 -28.04
C GLU A 176 -2.18 -1.34 -27.91
N ASP A 177 -2.77 -2.46 -28.37
CA ASP A 177 -4.21 -2.74 -28.24
C ASP A 177 -4.68 -2.77 -26.77
N TYR A 178 -3.88 -3.31 -25.84
CA TYR A 178 -4.21 -3.31 -24.42
C TYR A 178 -4.05 -1.91 -23.82
N VAL A 179 -2.94 -1.23 -24.12
CA VAL A 179 -2.64 0.11 -23.59
C VAL A 179 -3.69 1.12 -24.07
N ALA A 180 -4.26 0.95 -25.27
CA ALA A 180 -5.37 1.76 -25.78
C ALA A 180 -6.68 1.58 -24.98
N THR A 181 -6.86 0.46 -24.25
CA THR A 181 -8.03 0.25 -23.37
C THR A 181 -7.92 0.97 -22.03
N LEU A 182 -6.70 1.38 -21.63
CA LEU A 182 -6.47 2.13 -20.40
C LEU A 182 -6.99 3.58 -20.54
N PRO A 183 -7.36 4.25 -19.43
CA PRO A 183 -7.80 5.64 -19.48
C PRO A 183 -6.72 6.58 -20.05
N GLN A 184 -7.10 7.39 -21.05
CA GLN A 184 -6.17 8.18 -21.86
C GLN A 184 -6.12 9.68 -21.47
N PRO A 185 -4.95 10.34 -21.58
CA PRO A 185 -3.66 9.76 -21.95
C PRO A 185 -3.05 8.90 -20.82
N VAL A 186 -2.27 7.89 -21.21
CA VAL A 186 -1.31 7.24 -20.30
C VAL A 186 -0.07 8.12 -20.19
N TYR A 187 0.21 8.59 -18.97
CA TYR A 187 1.30 9.51 -18.64
C TYR A 187 2.65 8.82 -18.45
N GLY A 188 2.68 7.52 -18.14
CA GLY A 188 3.90 6.75 -17.92
C GLY A 188 3.62 5.40 -17.28
N PHE A 189 4.64 4.55 -17.23
CA PHE A 189 4.59 3.26 -16.53
C PHE A 189 5.54 3.24 -15.34
N ILE A 190 5.13 2.58 -14.26
CA ILE A 190 5.98 2.20 -13.12
C ILE A 190 6.16 0.69 -13.20
N PHE A 191 7.40 0.23 -13.32
CA PHE A 191 7.74 -1.20 -13.40
C PHE A 191 8.53 -1.62 -12.16
N LEU A 192 8.02 -2.62 -11.46
CA LEU A 192 8.69 -3.28 -10.34
C LEU A 192 9.33 -4.59 -10.83
N TYR A 193 10.62 -4.77 -10.54
CA TYR A 193 11.35 -6.01 -10.81
C TYR A 193 12.30 -6.36 -9.66
N GLN A 194 12.72 -7.63 -9.58
CA GLN A 194 13.73 -8.03 -8.61
C GLN A 194 15.09 -7.42 -8.97
N TYR A 195 15.67 -6.61 -8.08
CA TYR A 195 16.93 -5.94 -8.33
C TYR A 195 18.09 -6.93 -8.44
N PHE A 196 19.08 -6.60 -9.25
CA PHE A 196 20.38 -7.28 -9.26
C PHE A 196 21.45 -6.27 -9.63
N SER A 197 22.70 -6.53 -9.24
CA SER A 197 23.80 -5.64 -9.61
C SER A 197 24.12 -5.77 -11.10
N GLU A 198 23.40 -5.01 -11.90
CA GLU A 198 23.79 -4.71 -13.28
C GLU A 198 25.11 -3.93 -13.26
N ASN A 199 26.08 -4.40 -14.04
CA ASN A 199 27.21 -3.55 -14.40
C ASN A 199 26.72 -2.62 -15.51
N TYR A 200 25.97 -1.58 -15.13
CA TYR A 200 25.65 -0.49 -16.04
C TYR A 200 26.96 -0.02 -16.69
N LYS A 201 27.05 -0.19 -18.00
CA LYS A 201 27.99 0.62 -18.78
C LYS A 201 27.42 2.04 -18.72
N ASP A 202 28.26 3.06 -18.71
CA ASP A 202 27.78 4.42 -18.94
C ASP A 202 27.18 4.44 -20.36
N ASP A 203 25.85 4.38 -20.44
CA ASP A 203 25.10 4.48 -21.69
C ASP A 203 25.34 5.86 -22.33
N GLU A 204 25.10 5.98 -23.65
CA GLU A 204 25.52 7.16 -24.40
C GLU A 204 24.94 8.47 -23.84
N VAL A 205 25.79 9.52 -23.85
CA VAL A 205 25.50 10.80 -23.20
C VAL A 205 24.46 11.58 -24.00
N VAL A 206 23.18 11.36 -23.70
CA VAL A 206 22.08 12.27 -24.05
C VAL A 206 21.99 13.37 -23.00
N ASP A 207 21.79 14.62 -23.44
CA ASP A 207 21.75 15.78 -22.55
C ASP A 207 20.43 15.84 -21.77
N GLY A 208 20.36 15.13 -20.65
CA GLY A 208 19.18 15.03 -19.78
C GLY A 208 18.80 16.33 -19.04
N ARG A 209 19.20 17.51 -19.53
CA ARG A 209 18.84 18.82 -18.96
C ARG A 209 17.38 19.21 -19.17
N ASP A 210 16.71 18.63 -20.17
CA ASP A 210 15.33 18.96 -20.48
C ASP A 210 14.31 18.24 -19.56
N ILE A 211 14.71 17.18 -18.85
CA ILE A 211 13.82 16.33 -18.04
C ILE A 211 14.00 16.51 -16.53
N TRP A 212 12.91 16.46 -15.77
CA TRP A 212 12.97 16.37 -14.32
C TRP A 212 13.23 14.92 -13.92
N PHE A 213 14.40 14.67 -13.35
CA PHE A 213 14.79 13.36 -12.84
C PHE A 213 15.43 13.53 -11.47
N ALA A 214 15.01 12.72 -10.50
CA ALA A 214 15.55 12.60 -9.17
C ALA A 214 16.12 11.20 -8.95
N ASN A 215 17.34 11.15 -8.39
CA ASN A 215 17.93 9.91 -7.90
C ASN A 215 17.25 9.46 -6.60
N GLN A 216 17.28 8.16 -6.33
CA GLN A 216 16.95 7.64 -5.02
C GLN A 216 18.14 7.84 -4.08
N THR A 217 17.89 8.50 -2.94
CA THR A 217 18.92 8.83 -1.93
C THR A 217 18.65 8.22 -0.55
N THR A 218 17.58 7.44 -0.43
CA THR A 218 17.18 6.71 0.77
C THR A 218 16.49 5.41 0.35
N ASP A 219 16.58 4.38 1.18
CA ASP A 219 15.94 3.10 0.92
C ASP A 219 14.40 3.21 1.05
N ASN A 220 13.68 2.24 0.50
CA ASN A 220 12.21 2.13 0.51
C ASN A 220 11.41 3.24 -0.20
N ALA A 221 11.98 4.42 -0.45
CA ALA A 221 11.35 5.53 -1.18
C ALA A 221 11.17 5.28 -2.70
N CYS A 222 11.63 4.13 -3.23
CA CYS A 222 11.65 3.79 -4.65
C CYS A 222 10.29 3.98 -5.35
N ALA A 223 9.19 3.56 -4.74
CA ALA A 223 7.83 3.75 -5.27
C ALA A 223 7.49 5.24 -5.51
N THR A 224 7.74 6.09 -4.52
CA THR A 224 7.45 7.53 -4.59
C THR A 224 8.43 8.27 -5.51
N VAL A 225 9.70 7.85 -5.57
CA VAL A 225 10.68 8.36 -6.53
C VAL A 225 10.24 8.07 -7.96
N ALA A 226 9.84 6.84 -8.28
CA ALA A 226 9.34 6.47 -9.61
C ALA A 226 8.07 7.25 -9.99
N MET A 227 7.07 7.29 -9.10
CA MET A 227 5.83 8.06 -9.31
C MET A 227 6.11 9.55 -9.55
N THR A 228 6.99 10.15 -8.75
CA THR A 228 7.34 11.57 -8.86
C THR A 228 8.14 11.86 -10.13
N ASN A 229 9.05 10.96 -10.52
CA ASN A 229 9.78 11.04 -11.80
C ASN A 229 8.84 11.03 -13.02
N ILE A 230 7.66 10.40 -12.95
CA ILE A 230 6.63 10.54 -14.00
C ILE A 230 5.92 11.89 -13.87
N LEU A 231 5.27 12.16 -12.73
CA LEU A 231 4.44 13.34 -12.49
C LEU A 231 5.13 14.66 -12.82
N MET A 232 6.42 14.78 -12.47
CA MET A 232 7.18 16.02 -12.69
C MET A 232 7.46 16.30 -14.17
N ASN A 233 7.23 15.34 -15.07
CA ASN A 233 7.38 15.49 -16.53
C ASN A 233 6.04 15.53 -17.29
N CYS A 234 4.92 15.27 -16.62
CA CYS A 234 3.60 15.34 -17.25
C CYS A 234 3.21 16.80 -17.60
N GLY A 235 2.87 17.03 -18.88
CA GLY A 235 2.23 18.26 -19.31
C GLY A 235 0.73 18.25 -19.02
N GLY A 236 0.18 19.36 -18.49
CA GLY A 236 -1.26 19.54 -18.30
C GLY A 236 -1.89 18.82 -17.10
N VAL A 237 -1.09 18.16 -16.25
CA VAL A 237 -1.54 17.62 -14.94
C VAL A 237 -1.48 18.72 -13.89
N ASP A 238 -2.54 18.86 -13.08
CA ASP A 238 -2.52 19.69 -11.88
C ASP A 238 -1.89 18.91 -10.72
N LEU A 239 -0.65 19.26 -10.38
CA LEU A 239 0.12 18.62 -9.31
C LEU A 239 -0.34 19.02 -7.89
N GLY A 240 -1.26 19.99 -7.77
CA GLY A 240 -1.60 20.58 -6.48
C GLY A 240 -0.51 21.52 -5.95
N THR A 241 -0.81 22.22 -4.86
CA THR A 241 0.04 23.31 -4.35
C THR A 241 1.42 22.84 -3.88
N ASN A 242 1.48 21.73 -3.14
CA ASN A 242 2.69 21.26 -2.48
C ASN A 242 3.69 20.67 -3.49
N LEU A 243 3.25 19.78 -4.38
CA LEU A 243 4.13 19.22 -5.41
C LEU A 243 4.50 20.26 -6.48
N GLN A 244 3.62 21.21 -6.83
CA GLN A 244 4.01 22.28 -7.75
C GLN A 244 5.07 23.21 -7.14
N ALA A 245 4.96 23.55 -5.85
CA ALA A 245 5.99 24.30 -5.14
C ALA A 245 7.32 23.53 -5.09
N PHE A 246 7.27 22.22 -4.83
CA PHE A 246 8.43 21.33 -4.84
C PHE A 246 9.07 21.20 -6.24
N LYS A 247 8.28 21.06 -7.32
CA LYS A 247 8.76 21.06 -8.71
C LYS A 247 9.51 22.36 -9.03
N ASN A 248 8.95 23.49 -8.62
CA ASN A 248 9.52 24.82 -8.87
C ASN A 248 10.85 24.99 -8.13
N SER A 249 10.92 24.63 -6.83
CA SER A 249 12.14 24.79 -6.02
C SER A 249 13.27 23.83 -6.40
N THR A 250 12.93 22.64 -6.93
CA THR A 250 13.91 21.60 -7.32
C THR A 250 14.32 21.65 -8.80
N SER A 251 13.65 22.47 -9.62
CA SER A 251 13.87 22.61 -11.06
C SER A 251 15.35 22.78 -11.45
N ASN A 252 16.08 23.66 -10.76
CA ASN A 252 17.48 23.99 -11.07
C ASN A 252 18.52 23.14 -10.28
N LEU A 253 18.07 22.15 -9.50
CA LEU A 253 18.97 21.27 -8.74
C LEU A 253 19.49 20.13 -9.62
N SER A 254 20.67 19.60 -9.28
CA SER A 254 21.19 18.36 -9.88
C SER A 254 20.35 17.15 -9.44
N THR A 255 20.38 16.07 -10.21
CA THR A 255 19.54 14.88 -10.00
C THR A 255 19.72 14.23 -8.60
N PRO A 256 20.91 14.21 -7.96
CA PRO A 256 21.05 13.73 -6.59
C PRO A 256 20.54 14.74 -5.55
N LEU A 257 20.61 16.04 -5.83
CA LEU A 257 20.05 17.07 -4.95
C LEU A 257 18.52 17.12 -5.01
N ARG A 258 17.91 16.85 -6.17
CA ARG A 258 16.47 16.61 -6.30
C ARG A 258 16.03 15.38 -5.49
N GLY A 259 16.81 14.29 -5.58
CA GLY A 259 16.63 13.09 -4.75
C GLY A 259 16.68 13.37 -3.26
N HIS A 260 17.75 14.05 -2.80
CA HIS A 260 17.89 14.46 -1.41
C HIS A 260 16.70 15.32 -0.94
N ALA A 261 16.32 16.34 -1.72
CA ALA A 261 15.19 17.20 -1.43
C ALA A 261 13.85 16.45 -1.37
N LEU A 262 13.68 15.36 -2.15
CA LEU A 262 12.51 14.48 -2.06
C LEU A 262 12.55 13.68 -0.76
N SER A 263 13.69 13.03 -0.45
CA SER A 263 13.85 12.21 0.77
C SER A 263 13.68 12.98 2.07
N SER A 264 14.04 14.28 2.09
CA SER A 264 13.90 15.17 3.24
C SER A 264 12.58 15.97 3.27
N ASN A 265 11.68 15.77 2.31
CA ASN A 265 10.40 16.46 2.28
C ASN A 265 9.40 15.79 3.22
N THR A 266 9.21 16.37 4.40
CA THR A 266 8.28 15.87 5.43
C THR A 266 6.87 15.61 4.89
N PHE A 267 6.34 16.45 3.99
CA PHE A 267 4.99 16.25 3.42
C PHE A 267 4.95 15.00 2.55
N ILE A 268 5.88 14.86 1.60
CA ILE A 268 5.94 13.69 0.70
C ILE A 268 6.19 12.40 1.51
N ARG A 269 7.10 12.44 2.48
CA ARG A 269 7.41 11.31 3.37
C ARG A 269 6.20 10.92 4.26
N SER A 270 5.46 11.91 4.79
CA SER A 270 4.27 11.63 5.61
C SER A 270 3.16 10.99 4.80
N VAL A 271 2.95 11.40 3.54
CA VAL A 271 1.97 10.79 2.63
C VAL A 271 2.40 9.38 2.20
N HIS A 272 3.70 9.16 1.95
CA HIS A 272 4.21 7.82 1.66
C HIS A 272 3.99 6.83 2.82
N ASN A 273 4.11 7.30 4.07
CA ASN A 273 3.90 6.51 5.27
C ASN A 273 2.45 6.63 5.84
N SER A 274 1.49 7.26 5.17
CA SER A 274 0.16 7.53 5.77
C SER A 274 -0.71 6.27 5.96
N PHE A 275 -0.37 5.19 5.26
CA PHE A 275 -1.08 3.91 5.28
C PHE A 275 -0.29 2.78 5.95
N THR A 276 0.85 3.09 6.60
CA THR A 276 1.67 2.12 7.33
C THR A 276 1.26 1.99 8.80
N ARG A 277 1.64 0.88 9.43
CA ARG A 277 1.39 0.54 10.84
C ARG A 277 2.64 0.84 11.65
N ARG A 278 2.54 1.09 12.96
CA ARG A 278 3.71 1.28 13.84
C ARG A 278 4.74 0.16 13.69
N MET A 279 4.30 -1.08 13.51
CA MET A 279 5.19 -2.22 13.29
C MET A 279 6.04 -2.12 12.00
N ASP A 280 5.55 -1.47 10.94
CA ASP A 280 6.32 -1.23 9.71
C ASP A 280 7.50 -0.27 9.99
N HIS A 281 7.25 0.82 10.73
CA HIS A 281 8.28 1.77 11.17
C HIS A 281 9.34 1.10 12.06
N LEU A 282 8.90 0.34 13.07
CA LEU A 282 9.81 -0.38 13.98
C LEU A 282 10.66 -1.42 13.23
N ASN A 283 10.11 -2.09 12.21
CA ASN A 283 10.85 -3.02 11.37
C ASN A 283 11.87 -2.29 10.48
N ALA A 284 11.53 -1.13 9.90
CA ALA A 284 12.46 -0.31 9.13
C ALA A 284 13.64 0.20 9.98
N ASP A 285 13.36 0.69 11.19
CA ASP A 285 14.38 1.13 12.15
C ASP A 285 15.28 -0.04 12.61
N LEU A 286 14.70 -1.21 12.89
CA LEU A 286 15.44 -2.42 13.26
C LEU A 286 16.34 -2.92 12.11
N PHE A 287 15.87 -2.84 10.86
CA PHE A 287 16.66 -3.19 9.69
C PHE A 287 17.85 -2.24 9.53
N LEU A 288 17.60 -0.93 9.63
CA LEU A 288 18.63 0.11 9.54
C LEU A 288 19.67 -0.01 10.66
N GLU A 289 19.25 -0.30 11.90
CA GLU A 289 20.17 -0.59 13.00
C GLU A 289 21.02 -1.83 12.69
N THR A 290 20.39 -2.90 12.23
CA THR A 290 21.07 -4.16 11.89
C THR A 290 22.15 -3.93 10.86
N GLU A 291 21.84 -3.25 9.74
CA GLU A 291 22.80 -2.94 8.70
C GLU A 291 23.92 -2.02 9.19
N ALA A 292 23.60 -1.00 9.99
CA ALA A 292 24.58 -0.11 10.59
C ALA A 292 25.53 -0.87 11.54
N THR A 293 25.04 -1.84 12.31
CA THR A 293 25.90 -2.67 13.18
C THR A 293 26.80 -3.59 12.35
N ASP A 294 26.29 -4.18 11.27
CA ASP A 294 27.04 -5.07 10.40
C ASP A 294 28.09 -4.35 9.57
N SER A 295 27.79 -3.15 9.10
CA SER A 295 28.75 -2.25 8.46
C SER A 295 29.87 -1.83 9.44
N LYS A 296 29.56 -1.59 10.72
CA LYS A 296 30.58 -1.39 11.78
C LYS A 296 31.42 -2.66 12.00
N LYS A 297 30.82 -3.86 12.04
CA LYS A 297 31.54 -5.15 12.14
C LYS A 297 32.46 -5.39 10.93
N LYS A 298 31.98 -5.14 9.71
CA LYS A 298 32.75 -5.25 8.44
C LYS A 298 33.96 -4.31 8.45
N LYS A 299 33.79 -3.03 8.81
CA LYS A 299 34.90 -2.05 8.95
C LYS A 299 35.96 -2.51 9.97
N ARG A 300 35.57 -3.12 11.09
CA ARG A 300 36.49 -3.63 12.13
C ARG A 300 37.32 -4.86 11.73
N ARG A 301 36.90 -5.63 10.72
CA ARG A 301 37.60 -6.87 10.30
C ARG A 301 38.75 -6.65 9.31
N GLY A 302 38.98 -5.40 8.88
CA GLY A 302 40.04 -5.02 7.95
C GLY A 302 39.83 -5.55 6.51
N PRO A 303 40.68 -5.15 5.56
CA PRO A 303 40.57 -5.59 4.18
C PRO A 303 40.99 -7.06 4.04
N SER A 304 40.01 -7.97 4.00
CA SER A 304 40.24 -9.36 3.58
C SER A 304 40.88 -9.37 2.18
N LYS A 305 42.01 -10.08 1.99
CA LYS A 305 42.65 -10.26 0.68
C LYS A 305 41.68 -10.96 -0.29
N LYS A 306 40.89 -10.19 -1.05
CA LYS A 306 40.00 -10.72 -2.10
C LYS A 306 40.85 -11.27 -3.24
N THR A 307 41.00 -12.58 -3.32
CA THR A 307 41.50 -13.26 -4.52
C THR A 307 40.55 -12.92 -5.67
N LYS A 308 41.06 -12.37 -6.78
CA LYS A 308 40.26 -12.05 -7.97
C LYS A 308 39.79 -13.33 -8.67
N ARG A 309 38.72 -13.96 -8.16
CA ARG A 309 37.85 -14.83 -8.96
C ARG A 309 36.72 -13.97 -9.52
N ALA A 310 36.48 -14.06 -10.83
CA ALA A 310 35.33 -13.43 -11.45
C ALA A 310 34.07 -13.98 -10.77
N LYS A 311 33.38 -13.11 -10.01
CA LYS A 311 32.10 -13.48 -9.38
C LYS A 311 31.09 -13.53 -10.52
N LYS A 312 30.73 -14.74 -10.95
CA LYS A 312 29.59 -14.96 -11.85
C LYS A 312 28.41 -14.19 -11.22
N GLN A 313 27.74 -13.32 -11.99
CA GLN A 313 26.52 -12.67 -11.51
C GLN A 313 25.59 -13.77 -11.03
N LYS A 314 25.29 -13.71 -9.73
CA LYS A 314 24.42 -14.65 -9.05
C LYS A 314 23.37 -13.74 -8.43
N ILE A 315 22.12 -13.90 -8.84
CA ILE A 315 20.97 -13.32 -8.16
C ILE A 315 21.13 -13.77 -6.70
N ASP A 316 21.23 -12.80 -5.79
CA ASP A 316 21.24 -13.11 -4.38
C ASP A 316 19.78 -13.31 -3.96
N SER A 317 19.50 -14.32 -3.14
CA SER A 317 18.14 -14.53 -2.64
C SER A 317 17.69 -13.45 -1.64
N GLU A 318 18.63 -12.57 -1.24
CA GLU A 318 18.40 -11.33 -0.48
C GLU A 318 18.19 -10.09 -1.38
N SER A 319 18.23 -10.22 -2.72
CA SER A 319 17.98 -9.09 -3.60
C SER A 319 16.52 -8.63 -3.53
N GLY A 320 16.29 -7.45 -2.94
CA GLY A 320 14.98 -6.79 -2.88
C GLY A 320 14.45 -6.33 -4.24
N TYR A 321 13.25 -5.78 -4.24
CA TYR A 321 12.58 -5.27 -5.45
C TYR A 321 12.89 -3.79 -5.69
N HIS A 322 12.91 -3.37 -6.96
CA HIS A 322 13.20 -1.99 -7.35
C HIS A 322 12.22 -1.46 -8.40
N PHE A 323 11.80 -0.21 -8.21
CA PHE A 323 10.88 0.51 -9.08
C PHE A 323 11.63 1.40 -10.08
N ILE A 324 11.28 1.30 -11.36
CA ILE A 324 11.72 2.23 -12.40
C ILE A 324 10.52 2.84 -13.11
N ALA A 325 10.67 4.07 -13.59
CA ALA A 325 9.64 4.78 -14.33
C ALA A 325 9.97 4.85 -15.82
N TYR A 326 8.95 4.75 -16.68
CA TYR A 326 9.03 5.06 -18.10
C TYR A 326 8.07 6.21 -18.42
N VAL A 327 8.55 7.25 -19.11
CA VAL A 327 7.76 8.46 -19.39
C VAL A 327 7.99 9.01 -20.80
N PRO A 328 6.93 9.28 -21.60
CA PRO A 328 7.02 10.13 -22.79
C PRO A 328 7.13 11.60 -22.37
N ALA A 329 8.27 12.25 -22.65
CA ALA A 329 8.53 13.64 -22.28
C ALA A 329 9.40 14.34 -23.33
N ASN A 330 9.05 15.60 -23.65
CA ASN A 330 9.80 16.49 -24.54
C ASN A 330 10.17 15.87 -25.91
N GLY A 331 9.24 15.12 -26.53
CA GLY A 331 9.45 14.51 -27.84
C GLY A 331 10.30 13.23 -27.82
N SER A 332 10.54 12.62 -26.66
CA SER A 332 11.24 11.33 -26.54
C SER A 332 10.66 10.48 -25.40
N VAL A 333 10.98 9.19 -25.38
CA VAL A 333 10.63 8.27 -24.29
C VAL A 333 11.85 8.03 -23.42
N TRP A 334 11.67 8.11 -22.10
CA TRP A 334 12.74 8.04 -21.12
C TRP A 334 12.50 6.94 -20.10
N GLU A 335 13.57 6.23 -19.74
CA GLU A 335 13.65 5.39 -18.55
C GLU A 335 14.32 6.17 -17.41
N LEU A 336 13.62 6.26 -16.28
CA LEU A 336 13.97 7.01 -15.09
C LEU A 336 14.14 6.05 -13.90
N ASP A 337 15.31 5.40 -13.84
CA ASP A 337 15.73 4.54 -12.74
C ASP A 337 16.46 5.37 -11.67
N GLY A 338 15.89 5.47 -10.46
CA GLY A 338 16.46 6.27 -9.37
C GLY A 338 17.88 5.86 -8.95
N LEU A 339 18.30 4.61 -9.19
CA LEU A 339 19.64 4.08 -8.88
C LEU A 339 20.66 4.35 -10.00
N LYS A 340 20.22 4.70 -11.22
CA LYS A 340 21.11 5.11 -12.31
C LYS A 340 21.56 6.57 -12.14
N THR A 341 22.81 6.86 -12.46
CA THR A 341 23.39 8.22 -12.38
C THR A 341 22.65 9.28 -13.21
N ARG A 342 21.96 8.85 -14.28
CA ARG A 342 21.30 9.72 -15.28
C ARG A 342 20.03 9.04 -15.84
N PRO A 343 19.08 9.82 -16.38
CA PRO A 343 17.98 9.27 -17.16
C PRO A 343 18.50 8.66 -18.46
N VAL A 344 17.83 7.62 -18.97
CA VAL A 344 18.18 6.94 -20.24
C VAL A 344 17.11 7.27 -21.28
N CYS A 345 17.51 7.75 -22.45
CA CYS A 345 16.59 7.97 -23.56
C CYS A 345 16.44 6.68 -24.37
N LEU A 346 15.21 6.21 -24.56
CA LEU A 346 14.89 5.00 -25.34
C LEU A 346 14.68 5.31 -26.83
N GLY A 347 14.29 6.55 -27.17
CA GLY A 347 14.09 6.99 -28.55
C GLY A 347 13.16 8.20 -28.68
N PRO A 348 13.13 8.85 -29.85
CA PRO A 348 12.20 9.94 -30.15
C PRO A 348 10.75 9.44 -30.25
N LEU A 349 9.79 10.34 -30.01
CA LEU A 349 8.38 10.10 -30.31
C LEU A 349 8.13 10.33 -31.80
N GLU A 350 7.77 9.28 -32.54
CA GLU A 350 7.45 9.33 -33.97
C GLU A 350 5.94 9.50 -34.21
N ASP A 351 5.57 10.27 -35.24
CA ASP A 351 4.17 10.52 -35.58
C ASP A 351 3.41 9.23 -35.90
N GLY A 352 2.34 8.96 -35.16
CA GLY A 352 1.50 7.77 -35.34
C GLY A 352 2.03 6.49 -34.71
N VAL A 353 3.15 6.53 -33.98
CA VAL A 353 3.67 5.38 -33.21
C VAL A 353 3.35 5.57 -31.73
N HIS A 354 2.62 4.63 -31.12
CA HIS A 354 2.36 4.71 -29.69
C HIS A 354 3.64 4.48 -28.86
N TRP A 355 3.92 5.36 -27.91
CA TRP A 355 5.18 5.40 -27.14
C TRP A 355 5.47 4.11 -26.35
N ALA A 356 4.44 3.35 -25.97
CA ALA A 356 4.58 2.05 -25.32
C ALA A 356 5.37 1.04 -26.17
N ASN A 357 5.37 1.17 -27.51
CA ASN A 357 6.14 0.29 -28.39
C ASN A 357 7.66 0.42 -28.20
N LEU A 358 8.15 1.57 -27.72
CA LEU A 358 9.56 1.78 -27.37
C LEU A 358 9.91 1.18 -25.99
N VAL A 359 8.94 1.14 -25.06
CA VAL A 359 9.13 0.62 -23.69
C VAL A 359 8.97 -0.90 -23.63
N ARG A 360 8.08 -1.45 -24.44
CA ARG A 360 7.81 -2.89 -24.56
C ARG A 360 9.06 -3.77 -24.65
N PRO A 361 10.01 -3.54 -25.58
CA PRO A 361 11.19 -4.39 -25.69
C PRO A 361 12.07 -4.34 -24.44
N GLU A 362 12.16 -3.20 -23.75
CA GLU A 362 12.93 -3.05 -22.51
C GLU A 362 12.32 -3.82 -21.34
N ILE A 363 10.99 -3.76 -21.18
CA ILE A 363 10.28 -4.55 -20.16
C ILE A 363 10.39 -6.05 -20.48
N GLN A 364 10.17 -6.45 -21.74
CA GLN A 364 10.30 -7.85 -22.15
C GLN A 364 11.73 -8.38 -21.97
N ALA A 365 12.75 -7.60 -22.32
CA ALA A 365 14.16 -7.95 -22.13
C ALA A 365 14.53 -8.09 -20.65
N ARG A 366 13.96 -7.29 -19.75
CA ARG A 366 14.10 -7.47 -18.30
C ARG A 366 13.40 -8.74 -17.83
N MET A 367 12.14 -8.96 -18.18
CA MET A 367 11.39 -10.15 -17.75
C MET A 367 12.06 -11.47 -18.18
N LEU A 368 12.60 -11.53 -19.39
CA LEU A 368 13.30 -12.71 -19.93
C LEU A 368 14.59 -13.07 -19.17
N GLN A 369 15.19 -12.16 -18.39
CA GLN A 369 16.41 -12.45 -17.62
C GLN A 369 16.16 -13.30 -16.37
N PHE A 370 14.89 -13.51 -15.98
CA PHE A 370 14.49 -14.18 -14.74
C PHE A 370 13.64 -15.43 -14.98
N GLU A 371 14.08 -16.35 -15.84
CA GLU A 371 13.35 -17.60 -16.16
C GLU A 371 12.95 -18.43 -14.91
N GLU A 372 13.67 -18.32 -13.79
CA GLU A 372 13.35 -19.03 -12.53
C GLU A 372 12.44 -18.24 -11.55
N SER A 373 12.28 -16.92 -11.72
CA SER A 373 11.42 -16.04 -10.89
C SER A 373 10.40 -15.24 -11.72
N ALA A 374 9.93 -15.84 -12.82
CA ALA A 374 9.14 -15.22 -13.89
C ALA A 374 7.78 -14.60 -13.48
N LEU A 375 7.34 -14.72 -12.22
CA LEU A 375 6.10 -14.15 -11.68
C LEU A 375 6.33 -12.93 -10.76
N SER A 376 7.59 -12.60 -10.44
CA SER A 376 7.93 -11.56 -9.46
C SER A 376 8.10 -10.17 -10.09
N PHE A 377 7.11 -9.77 -10.89
CA PHE A 377 7.05 -8.46 -11.55
C PHE A 377 5.69 -7.82 -11.33
N ASN A 378 5.65 -6.49 -11.30
CA ASN A 378 4.40 -5.74 -11.37
C ASN A 378 4.58 -4.52 -12.28
N LEU A 379 3.53 -4.14 -13.00
CA LEU A 379 3.55 -3.02 -13.92
C LEU A 379 2.28 -2.19 -13.72
N LEU A 380 2.46 -0.91 -13.45
CA LEU A 380 1.40 0.05 -13.22
C LEU A 380 1.46 1.15 -14.27
N ALA A 381 0.30 1.65 -14.70
CA ALA A 381 0.18 2.82 -15.57
C ALA A 381 -0.33 4.02 -14.77
N LEU A 382 0.32 5.17 -14.90
CA LEU A 382 -0.26 6.45 -14.53
C LEU A 382 -1.10 6.93 -15.71
N CYS A 383 -2.39 7.15 -15.48
CA CYS A 383 -3.40 7.45 -16.48
C CYS A 383 -4.21 8.69 -16.07
N LYS A 384 -4.88 9.34 -17.02
CA LYS A 384 -5.87 10.37 -16.69
C LYS A 384 -7.11 9.73 -16.06
N SER A 385 -7.61 10.27 -14.96
CA SER A 385 -8.85 9.81 -14.34
C SER A 385 -10.05 10.10 -15.28
N PRO A 386 -10.93 9.12 -15.53
CA PRO A 386 -12.08 9.31 -16.40
C PRO A 386 -13.19 10.14 -15.73
N LEU A 387 -13.23 10.28 -14.40
CA LEU A 387 -14.35 10.91 -13.68
C LEU A 387 -14.74 12.28 -14.25
N ASN A 388 -13.82 13.23 -14.32
CA ASN A 388 -14.13 14.58 -14.83
C ASN A 388 -14.53 14.56 -16.32
N ILE A 389 -13.97 13.65 -17.12
CA ILE A 389 -14.34 13.49 -18.54
C ILE A 389 -15.79 13.02 -18.65
N VAL A 390 -16.17 12.01 -17.87
CA VAL A 390 -17.52 11.45 -17.81
C VAL A 390 -18.51 12.47 -17.22
N SER A 391 -18.15 13.21 -16.16
CA SER A 391 -18.95 14.32 -15.62
C SER A 391 -19.20 15.42 -16.66
N GLU A 392 -18.19 15.83 -17.42
CA GLU A 392 -18.35 16.81 -18.48
C GLU A 392 -19.24 16.27 -19.62
N SER A 393 -19.07 15.02 -20.03
CA SER A 393 -19.91 14.39 -21.06
C SER A 393 -21.36 14.26 -20.59
N LEU A 394 -21.61 13.86 -19.33
CA LEU A 394 -22.95 13.90 -18.73
C LEU A 394 -23.53 15.32 -18.77
N ALA A 395 -22.74 16.35 -18.43
CA ALA A 395 -23.17 17.74 -18.51
C ALA A 395 -23.54 18.15 -19.96
N ARG A 396 -22.77 17.71 -20.96
CA ARG A 396 -23.08 17.91 -22.39
C ARG A 396 -24.38 17.21 -22.79
N THR A 397 -24.61 15.95 -22.40
CA THR A 397 -25.88 15.26 -22.71
C THR A 397 -27.10 16.01 -22.15
N ILE A 398 -27.00 16.57 -20.94
CA ILE A 398 -28.06 17.39 -20.34
C ILE A 398 -28.36 18.64 -21.19
N ARG A 399 -27.32 19.33 -21.68
CA ARG A 399 -27.51 20.47 -22.61
C ARG A 399 -28.11 20.04 -23.95
N SER A 400 -27.72 18.89 -24.48
CA SER A 400 -28.30 18.31 -25.69
C SER A 400 -29.79 17.98 -25.52
N PHE A 401 -30.21 17.48 -24.35
CA PHE A 401 -31.62 17.29 -24.00
C PHE A 401 -32.39 18.61 -23.89
N GLU A 402 -31.82 19.65 -23.30
CA GLU A 402 -32.45 20.99 -23.26
C GLU A 402 -32.67 21.55 -24.68
N LEU A 403 -31.69 21.40 -25.57
CA LEU A 403 -31.81 21.83 -26.98
C LEU A 403 -32.91 21.05 -27.72
N LEU A 404 -32.94 19.71 -27.59
CA LEU A 404 -34.02 18.88 -28.16
C LEU A 404 -35.38 19.27 -27.59
N GLY A 405 -35.49 19.50 -26.28
CA GLY A 405 -36.72 19.94 -25.62
C GLY A 405 -37.27 21.22 -26.26
N ASN A 406 -36.42 22.24 -26.42
CA ASN A 406 -36.79 23.49 -27.09
C ASN A 406 -37.21 23.29 -28.56
N ARG A 407 -36.51 22.42 -29.30
CA ARG A 407 -36.82 22.12 -30.72
C ARG A 407 -38.15 21.36 -30.90
N THR A 408 -38.59 20.62 -29.88
CA THR A 408 -39.70 19.67 -29.93
C THR A 408 -40.94 20.09 -29.13
N GLU A 409 -40.87 21.18 -28.36
CA GLU A 409 -41.95 21.69 -27.49
C GLU A 409 -43.31 21.81 -28.22
N ASN A 410 -43.28 22.27 -29.47
CA ASN A 410 -44.47 22.51 -30.30
C ASN A 410 -44.83 21.32 -31.22
N LEU A 411 -44.13 20.19 -31.14
CA LEU A 411 -44.43 19.01 -31.95
C LEU A 411 -45.57 18.19 -31.32
N ASN A 412 -46.71 18.18 -31.99
CA ASN A 412 -47.82 17.28 -31.67
C ASN A 412 -47.33 15.83 -31.56
N SER A 413 -47.82 15.10 -30.57
CA SER A 413 -47.45 13.71 -30.27
C SER A 413 -46.04 13.48 -29.70
N TRP A 414 -45.14 14.48 -29.63
CA TRP A 414 -43.77 14.28 -29.09
C TRP A 414 -43.77 13.68 -27.69
N LYS A 415 -44.60 14.20 -26.79
CA LYS A 415 -44.79 13.66 -25.43
C LYS A 415 -45.21 12.19 -25.39
N SER A 416 -45.90 11.70 -26.44
CA SER A 416 -46.29 10.30 -26.58
C SER A 416 -45.21 9.43 -27.21
N LEU A 417 -44.31 10.00 -28.03
CA LEU A 417 -43.17 9.28 -28.59
C LEU A 417 -42.13 8.99 -27.49
N VAL A 418 -41.83 9.97 -26.64
CA VAL A 418 -40.87 9.80 -25.52
C VAL A 418 -41.45 9.11 -24.29
N ALA A 419 -42.77 8.82 -24.26
CA ALA A 419 -43.44 8.17 -23.14
C ALA A 419 -42.99 6.69 -23.01
N GLY A 420 -41.99 6.46 -22.16
CA GLY A 420 -41.34 5.15 -21.97
C GLY A 420 -39.82 5.17 -22.13
N ASN A 421 -39.26 6.27 -22.64
CA ASN A 421 -37.81 6.45 -22.79
C ASN A 421 -37.32 7.72 -22.07
N GLU A 422 -37.74 7.93 -20.82
CA GLU A 422 -37.43 9.18 -20.11
C GLU A 422 -35.92 9.45 -19.95
N GLN A 423 -35.55 10.73 -20.05
CA GLN A 423 -34.23 11.26 -19.70
C GLN A 423 -33.79 10.79 -18.29
N PRO A 424 -32.70 10.02 -18.17
CA PRO A 424 -32.22 9.44 -16.90
C PRO A 424 -31.84 10.45 -15.82
N LEU A 425 -31.28 11.60 -16.21
CA LEU A 425 -30.73 12.63 -15.33
C LEU A 425 -31.08 14.02 -15.88
N LYS A 426 -31.89 14.76 -15.12
CA LYS A 426 -32.56 16.00 -15.53
C LYS A 426 -31.89 17.22 -14.87
N PRO A 427 -31.87 18.40 -15.53
CA PRO A 427 -31.12 19.58 -15.06
C PRO A 427 -31.59 20.14 -13.71
N GLY A 428 -32.81 19.84 -13.28
CA GLY A 428 -33.35 20.26 -11.97
C GLY A 428 -32.94 19.37 -10.79
N GLU A 429 -32.27 18.25 -11.00
CA GLU A 429 -31.97 17.25 -9.97
C GLU A 429 -30.64 17.54 -9.22
N THR A 430 -30.49 18.75 -8.66
CA THR A 430 -29.22 19.27 -8.11
C THR A 430 -28.44 18.28 -7.24
N GLY A 431 -29.12 17.52 -6.38
CA GLY A 431 -28.47 16.50 -5.53
C GLY A 431 -27.89 15.32 -6.32
N ARG A 432 -28.58 14.86 -7.36
CA ARG A 432 -28.06 13.81 -8.27
C ARG A 432 -26.92 14.36 -9.14
N LEU A 433 -27.06 15.58 -9.67
CA LEU A 433 -26.02 16.23 -10.45
C LEU A 433 -24.71 16.40 -9.66
N ALA A 434 -24.81 16.81 -8.38
CA ALA A 434 -23.66 16.90 -7.49
C ALA A 434 -23.01 15.53 -7.24
N GLY A 435 -23.81 14.45 -7.12
CA GLY A 435 -23.32 13.08 -7.01
C GLY A 435 -22.58 12.56 -8.24
N PHE A 436 -22.76 13.18 -9.41
CA PHE A 436 -22.00 12.91 -10.65
C PHE A 436 -20.92 13.97 -10.94
N GLY A 437 -20.63 14.90 -10.01
CA GLY A 437 -19.63 15.97 -10.20
C GLY A 437 -19.98 17.00 -11.28
N ILE A 438 -21.25 17.12 -11.67
CA ILE A 438 -21.68 17.90 -12.86
C ILE A 438 -21.76 19.41 -12.55
N ASP A 439 -20.96 20.22 -13.24
CA ASP A 439 -21.12 21.69 -13.32
C ASP A 439 -21.71 22.11 -14.68
N LEU A 440 -23.04 22.26 -14.72
CA LEU A 440 -23.76 22.70 -15.92
C LEU A 440 -23.34 24.09 -16.42
N LYS A 441 -22.70 24.94 -15.60
CA LYS A 441 -22.32 26.31 -16.02
C LYS A 441 -21.21 26.32 -17.07
N ARG A 442 -20.40 25.26 -17.13
CA ARG A 442 -19.27 25.11 -18.06
C ARG A 442 -19.62 24.29 -19.31
N ALA A 443 -20.75 23.59 -19.28
CA ALA A 443 -21.17 22.71 -20.37
C ALA A 443 -21.90 23.48 -21.48
N GLY A 444 -21.40 23.33 -22.71
CA GLY A 444 -22.11 23.65 -23.94
C GLY A 444 -22.69 22.40 -24.61
N VAL A 445 -23.44 22.60 -25.69
CA VAL A 445 -23.87 21.51 -26.59
C VAL A 445 -22.72 21.17 -27.55
N ASP A 446 -22.63 19.92 -28.01
CA ASP A 446 -21.74 19.57 -29.11
C ASP A 446 -22.16 20.30 -30.41
N PRO A 447 -21.26 21.01 -31.13
CA PRO A 447 -21.63 21.77 -32.32
C PRO A 447 -22.16 20.94 -33.49
N ALA A 448 -21.74 19.67 -33.63
CA ALA A 448 -22.26 18.78 -34.66
C ALA A 448 -23.66 18.25 -34.28
N PHE A 449 -23.91 17.99 -33.00
CA PHE A 449 -25.24 17.69 -32.47
C PHE A 449 -26.20 18.87 -32.63
N GLU A 450 -25.78 20.09 -32.26
CA GLU A 450 -26.57 21.31 -32.43
C GLU A 450 -26.95 21.52 -33.91
N LYS A 451 -26.00 21.35 -34.83
CA LYS A 451 -26.25 21.43 -36.27
C LYS A 451 -27.25 20.39 -36.77
N LYS A 452 -27.26 19.16 -36.21
CA LYS A 452 -28.27 18.14 -36.53
C LYS A 452 -29.64 18.60 -36.05
N VAL A 453 -29.81 18.88 -34.75
CA VAL A 453 -31.11 19.21 -34.14
C VAL A 453 -31.76 20.47 -34.77
N ASN A 454 -30.95 21.45 -35.14
CA ASN A 454 -31.43 22.68 -35.78
C ASN A 454 -31.73 22.53 -37.29
N ASN A 455 -31.53 21.36 -37.91
CA ASN A 455 -31.92 21.11 -39.29
C ASN A 455 -33.46 21.12 -39.42
N PRO A 456 -34.06 22.05 -40.18
CA PRO A 456 -35.52 22.15 -40.31
C PRO A 456 -36.13 20.97 -41.07
N SER A 457 -35.33 20.23 -41.84
CA SER A 457 -35.78 19.05 -42.60
C SER A 457 -35.98 17.80 -41.75
N MET A 458 -35.53 17.79 -40.48
CA MET A 458 -35.67 16.60 -39.63
C MET A 458 -37.12 16.33 -39.23
N GLU A 459 -37.54 15.08 -39.43
CA GLU A 459 -38.84 14.60 -38.99
C GLU A 459 -38.86 14.24 -37.49
N ALA A 460 -40.07 14.11 -36.94
CA ALA A 460 -40.25 13.79 -35.52
C ALA A 460 -39.66 12.42 -35.13
N MET A 461 -39.56 11.47 -36.07
CA MET A 461 -38.95 10.16 -35.82
C MET A 461 -37.41 10.25 -35.73
N GLU A 462 -36.76 11.00 -36.62
CA GLU A 462 -35.31 11.20 -36.58
C GLU A 462 -34.88 11.99 -35.33
N LEU A 463 -35.70 12.96 -34.89
CA LEU A 463 -35.50 13.65 -33.61
C LEU A 463 -35.67 12.70 -32.41
N PHE A 464 -36.58 11.73 -32.50
CA PHE A 464 -36.77 10.70 -31.47
C PHE A 464 -35.60 9.69 -31.44
N GLU A 465 -35.02 9.35 -32.58
CA GLU A 465 -33.78 8.55 -32.65
C GLU A 465 -32.63 9.27 -31.94
N LEU A 466 -32.37 10.55 -32.25
CA LEU A 466 -31.38 11.35 -31.52
C LEU A 466 -31.66 11.43 -30.00
N TYR A 467 -32.94 11.54 -29.61
CA TYR A 467 -33.32 11.52 -28.20
C TYR A 467 -33.04 10.16 -27.55
N SER A 468 -33.31 9.06 -28.25
CA SER A 468 -33.06 7.70 -27.76
C SER A 468 -31.57 7.38 -27.65
N ASP A 469 -30.77 7.88 -28.59
CA ASP A 469 -29.31 7.79 -28.54
C ASP A 469 -28.77 8.51 -27.29
N LEU A 470 -29.19 9.77 -27.04
CA LEU A 470 -28.82 10.50 -25.82
C LEU A 470 -29.26 9.80 -24.53
N VAL A 471 -30.43 9.15 -24.51
CA VAL A 471 -30.89 8.39 -23.33
C VAL A 471 -29.99 7.18 -23.08
N THR A 472 -29.52 6.54 -24.15
CA THR A 472 -28.60 5.40 -24.09
C THR A 472 -27.20 5.84 -23.66
N GLU A 473 -26.68 6.91 -24.25
CA GLU A 473 -25.41 7.55 -23.91
C GLU A 473 -25.39 7.98 -22.43
N GLN A 474 -26.42 8.70 -21.97
CA GLN A 474 -26.50 9.16 -20.58
C GLN A 474 -26.59 7.98 -19.59
N LYS A 475 -27.26 6.87 -19.95
CA LYS A 475 -27.24 5.63 -19.14
C LYS A 475 -25.85 5.00 -19.09
N SER A 476 -25.13 4.95 -20.22
CA SER A 476 -23.75 4.42 -20.28
C SER A 476 -22.82 5.22 -19.39
N LEU A 477 -22.77 6.54 -19.61
CA LEU A 477 -21.92 7.47 -18.86
C LEU A 477 -22.23 7.45 -17.35
N MET A 478 -23.50 7.34 -16.94
CA MET A 478 -23.85 7.15 -15.53
C MET A 478 -23.33 5.81 -14.98
N GLY A 479 -23.35 4.74 -15.78
CA GLY A 479 -22.79 3.44 -15.42
C GLY A 479 -21.27 3.50 -15.26
N GLU A 480 -20.57 4.10 -16.22
CA GLU A 480 -19.12 4.31 -16.22
C GLU A 480 -18.67 5.13 -15.00
N TYR A 481 -19.36 6.24 -14.69
CA TYR A 481 -19.06 7.05 -13.51
C TYR A 481 -19.23 6.24 -12.21
N ASN A 482 -20.33 5.51 -12.06
CA ASN A 482 -20.59 4.71 -10.87
C ASN A 482 -19.59 3.56 -10.71
N ALA A 483 -19.13 2.95 -11.82
CA ALA A 483 -18.10 1.91 -11.80
C ALA A 483 -16.74 2.48 -11.34
N GLU A 484 -16.34 3.66 -11.83
CA GLU A 484 -15.12 4.33 -11.40
C GLU A 484 -15.17 4.75 -9.92
N ILE A 485 -16.32 5.24 -9.44
CA ILE A 485 -16.53 5.53 -8.00
C ILE A 485 -16.47 4.26 -7.15
N ALA A 486 -16.98 3.12 -7.65
CA ALA A 486 -16.87 1.83 -6.95
C ALA A 486 -15.39 1.39 -6.84
N LEU A 487 -14.60 1.50 -7.91
CA LEU A 487 -13.16 1.21 -7.88
C LEU A 487 -12.41 2.13 -6.90
N MET A 488 -12.73 3.43 -6.86
CA MET A 488 -12.15 4.34 -5.86
C MET A 488 -12.48 3.94 -4.43
N LYS A 489 -13.67 3.41 -4.19
CA LYS A 489 -14.05 2.89 -2.87
C LYS A 489 -13.29 1.60 -2.53
N GLU A 490 -13.09 0.71 -3.49
CA GLU A 490 -12.26 -0.49 -3.30
C GLU A 490 -10.80 -0.12 -2.94
N ASP A 491 -10.23 0.91 -3.58
CA ASP A 491 -8.94 1.48 -3.18
C ASP A 491 -8.95 1.96 -1.71
N GLU A 492 -9.98 2.73 -1.31
CA GLU A 492 -10.11 3.24 0.06
C GLU A 492 -10.27 2.12 1.10
N ASP A 493 -11.11 1.12 0.81
CA ASP A 493 -11.30 -0.05 1.67
C ASP A 493 -9.99 -0.86 1.81
N ARG A 494 -9.17 -0.93 0.74
CA ARG A 494 -7.84 -1.59 0.73
C ARG A 494 -6.79 -0.80 1.51
N VAL A 495 -6.79 0.53 1.42
CA VAL A 495 -5.95 1.43 2.25
C VAL A 495 -6.30 1.31 3.73
N GLN A 496 -7.58 1.38 4.09
CA GLN A 496 -8.04 1.17 5.47
C GLN A 496 -7.71 -0.25 5.96
N GLY A 497 -7.79 -1.26 5.09
CA GLY A 497 -7.33 -2.62 5.36
C GLY A 497 -5.85 -2.69 5.72
N ARG A 498 -5.00 -1.95 4.99
CA ARG A 498 -3.56 -1.88 5.25
C ARG A 498 -3.23 -1.16 6.56
N GLN A 499 -3.99 -0.14 6.95
CA GLN A 499 -3.83 0.57 8.23
C GLN A 499 -4.24 -0.24 9.47
N LYS A 500 -5.11 -1.26 9.35
CA LYS A 500 -5.57 -2.07 10.50
C LYS A 500 -4.45 -2.89 11.13
N ASP A 501 -3.97 -2.47 12.29
CA ASP A 501 -3.00 -3.24 13.07
C ASP A 501 -3.68 -4.31 13.93
N HIS A 502 -3.35 -5.58 13.67
CA HIS A 502 -3.83 -6.73 14.42
C HIS A 502 -2.87 -7.15 15.56
N SER A 503 -1.66 -6.55 15.64
CA SER A 503 -0.65 -6.86 16.65
C SER A 503 -1.17 -6.77 18.09
N PRO A 504 -2.01 -5.79 18.49
CA PRO A 504 -2.56 -5.73 19.85
C PRO A 504 -3.50 -6.90 20.17
N ALA A 505 -4.35 -7.28 19.20
CA ALA A 505 -5.28 -8.39 19.36
C ALA A 505 -4.53 -9.74 19.40
N ILE A 506 -3.52 -9.92 18.55
CA ILE A 506 -2.65 -11.10 18.54
C ILE A 506 -1.87 -11.20 19.84
N ASN A 507 -1.29 -10.09 20.34
CA ASN A 507 -0.56 -10.06 21.60
C ASN A 507 -1.46 -10.46 22.79
N CYS A 508 -2.66 -9.89 22.89
CA CYS A 508 -3.65 -10.26 23.91
C CYS A 508 -4.07 -11.73 23.82
N TRP A 509 -4.26 -12.26 22.61
CA TRP A 509 -4.63 -13.66 22.41
C TRP A 509 -3.49 -14.63 22.79
N VAL A 510 -2.26 -14.34 22.36
CA VAL A 510 -1.06 -15.11 22.74
C VAL A 510 -0.83 -15.06 24.25
N GLN A 511 -1.02 -13.91 24.90
CA GLN A 511 -0.91 -13.80 26.35
C GLN A 511 -1.95 -14.71 27.06
N LYS A 512 -3.21 -14.70 26.62
CA LYS A 512 -4.25 -15.59 27.19
C LYS A 512 -3.94 -17.07 26.96
N LEU A 513 -3.44 -17.44 25.79
CA LEU A 513 -3.01 -18.82 25.52
C LEU A 513 -1.84 -19.25 26.42
N ALA A 514 -0.92 -18.34 26.76
CA ALA A 514 0.17 -18.58 27.71
C ALA A 514 -0.37 -18.75 29.14
N GLU A 515 -1.26 -17.87 29.58
CA GLU A 515 -1.88 -17.89 30.92
C GLU A 515 -2.70 -19.17 31.16
N HIS A 516 -3.34 -19.71 30.11
CA HIS A 516 -4.05 -20.98 30.15
C HIS A 516 -3.17 -22.23 29.92
N GLY A 517 -1.85 -22.08 29.76
CA GLY A 517 -0.91 -23.19 29.56
C GLY A 517 -0.88 -23.80 28.15
N VAL A 518 -1.82 -23.42 27.27
CA VAL A 518 -2.00 -24.00 25.93
C VAL A 518 -0.73 -23.88 25.06
N LEU A 519 0.01 -22.78 25.16
CA LEU A 519 1.28 -22.62 24.43
C LEU A 519 2.37 -23.60 24.92
N ALA A 520 2.35 -24.01 26.19
CA ALA A 520 3.30 -24.97 26.72
C ALA A 520 2.96 -26.38 26.22
N ASP A 521 1.68 -26.74 26.15
CA ASP A 521 1.22 -28.00 25.56
C ASP A 521 1.63 -28.08 24.07
N TRP A 522 1.37 -27.03 23.28
CA TRP A 522 1.79 -26.97 21.87
C TRP A 522 3.31 -27.03 21.67
N ALA A 523 4.10 -26.49 22.60
CA ALA A 523 5.56 -26.55 22.54
C ALA A 523 6.15 -27.93 22.88
N ILE A 524 5.33 -28.88 23.35
CA ILE A 524 5.71 -30.27 23.63
C ILE A 524 5.37 -31.19 22.45
N ASP A 525 4.39 -30.80 21.61
CA ASP A 525 3.94 -31.55 20.42
C ASP A 525 4.79 -31.30 19.14
N VAL A 526 5.88 -30.51 19.23
CA VAL A 526 6.79 -30.13 18.12
C VAL A 526 8.20 -30.66 18.34
#